data_AF-A0A1V1UBI6-F1
#
_entry.id   AF-A0A1V1UBI6-F1
#
_cell.length_a   1.000
_cell.length_b   1.000
_cell.length_c   1.000
_cell.angle_alpha   90.00
_cell.angle_beta   90.00
_cell.angle_gamma   90.00
#
_symmetry.space_group_name_H-M   'P 1'
#
loop_
_entity.id
_entity.type
_entity.pdbx_description
1 polymer ?
#
loop_
_entity_poly.entity_id
_entity_poly.type
_entity_poly.pdbx_seq_one_letter_code
_entity_poly.pdbx_strand_id
1 'polypeptide(L)'
;MQQVERRMIRPVFTMIAALGGLAACMTTLAPQVVARLGPDPALGGGRYTSGGGITVATDIREQNGRTMVCGVWAQSRQQSTLTNGVEPKVLGSGNVSLGGETLVRGLLFMREVPPVADYGGSEAGCIVSDRVWQAGDDARQPVVRIPRQQVHVEGDEGGHLVVYFKPTGPAAGAP
;
A
#
# COMPACT_ATOMS: atom_id res chain seq x y z
N MET A 1 -47.35 44.50 60.90
CA MET A 1 -47.73 43.18 61.46
C MET A 1 -47.77 42.21 60.27
N GLN A 2 -46.77 41.33 60.10
CA GLN A 2 -46.83 39.87 60.41
C GLN A 2 -47.85 39.14 59.49
N GLN A 3 -47.58 38.12 58.67
CA GLN A 3 -46.77 36.88 58.69
C GLN A 3 -46.61 36.41 57.20
N VAL A 4 -45.47 35.98 56.66
CA VAL A 4 -44.87 34.61 56.60
C VAL A 4 -45.83 33.41 56.49
N GLU A 5 -45.91 32.78 55.30
CA GLU A 5 -46.18 31.34 55.11
C GLU A 5 -45.75 30.91 53.67
N ARG A 6 -44.54 30.37 53.48
CA ARG A 6 -44.15 28.94 53.36
C ARG A 6 -44.79 28.13 52.21
N ARG A 7 -43.87 27.68 51.32
CA ARG A 7 -43.86 26.45 50.49
C ARG A 7 -44.86 26.48 49.32
N MET A 8 -44.51 26.03 48.12
CA MET A 8 -43.82 24.78 47.81
C MET A 8 -43.26 24.89 46.37
N ILE A 9 -41.94 24.80 46.23
CA ILE A 9 -41.25 24.73 44.94
C ILE A 9 -41.58 23.37 44.31
N ARG A 10 -42.29 23.37 43.18
CA ARG A 10 -42.45 22.19 42.31
C ARG A 10 -41.50 22.33 41.12
N PRO A 11 -40.64 21.34 40.85
CA PRO A 11 -39.69 21.42 39.76
C PRO A 11 -40.42 21.19 38.43
N VAL A 12 -40.38 22.19 37.55
CA VAL A 12 -40.71 22.00 36.14
C VAL A 12 -39.60 21.16 35.55
N PHE A 13 -39.92 19.92 35.20
CA PHE A 13 -39.05 19.00 34.48
C PHE A 13 -38.71 19.60 33.11
N THR A 14 -37.53 20.22 33.00
CA THR A 14 -36.93 20.61 31.73
C THR A 14 -36.47 19.35 31.01
N MET A 15 -37.26 18.89 30.05
CA MET A 15 -36.90 17.79 29.15
C MET A 15 -35.89 18.33 28.12
N ILE A 16 -34.60 18.21 28.42
CA ILE A 16 -33.52 18.51 27.47
C ILE A 16 -33.46 17.34 26.49
N ALA A 17 -33.94 17.59 25.26
CA ALA A 17 -33.80 16.67 24.15
C ALA A 17 -32.31 16.54 23.76
N ALA A 18 -31.70 15.42 24.14
CA ALA A 18 -30.35 15.05 23.73
C ALA A 18 -30.36 14.61 22.25
N LEU A 19 -30.05 15.55 21.35
CA LEU A 19 -29.66 15.27 19.96
C LEU A 19 -28.13 15.37 19.87
N GLY A 20 -27.45 14.32 20.34
CA GLY A 20 -26.00 14.23 20.36
C GLY A 20 -25.47 13.24 19.32
N GLY A 21 -25.05 13.78 18.16
CA GLY A 21 -23.91 13.31 17.37
C GLY A 21 -23.79 11.84 16.99
N LEU A 22 -24.44 11.45 15.89
CA LEU A 22 -23.91 10.37 15.05
C LEU A 22 -22.71 10.92 14.27
N ALA A 23 -21.54 10.96 14.92
CA ALA A 23 -20.27 11.20 14.25
C ALA A 23 -19.99 9.99 13.34
N ALA A 24 -20.37 10.11 12.08
CA ALA A 24 -20.04 9.14 11.06
C ALA A 24 -18.51 8.98 11.00
N CYS A 25 -18.02 7.75 11.21
CA CYS A 25 -16.67 7.36 10.83
C CYS A 25 -16.56 7.46 9.30
N MET A 26 -16.37 8.67 8.77
CA MET A 26 -15.93 8.84 7.40
C MET A 26 -14.48 8.38 7.35
N THR A 27 -14.28 7.10 7.02
CA THR A 27 -13.01 6.64 6.46
C THR A 27 -12.79 7.40 5.18
N THR A 28 -12.08 8.52 5.27
CA THR A 28 -11.59 9.27 4.13
C THR A 28 -10.63 8.35 3.38
N LEU A 29 -11.11 7.75 2.28
CA LEU A 29 -10.24 7.17 1.27
C LEU A 29 -9.35 8.31 0.78
N ALA A 30 -8.07 8.30 1.19
CA ALA A 30 -7.11 9.29 0.73
C ALA A 30 -7.16 9.34 -0.80
N PRO A 31 -7.17 10.54 -1.42
CA PRO A 31 -7.19 10.65 -2.88
C PRO A 31 -6.03 9.82 -3.43
N GLN A 32 -6.36 8.81 -4.23
CA GLN A 32 -5.39 8.01 -4.96
C GLN A 32 -4.77 8.96 -5.99
N VAL A 33 -3.62 9.56 -5.64
CA VAL A 33 -2.90 10.44 -6.56
C VAL A 33 -2.35 9.57 -7.68
N VAL A 34 -2.63 9.96 -8.92
CA VAL A 34 -2.13 9.27 -10.10
C VAL A 34 -1.05 10.13 -10.75
N ALA A 35 0.07 9.53 -11.10
CA ALA A 35 1.14 10.20 -11.81
C ALA A 35 1.84 9.24 -12.76
N ARG A 36 2.46 9.79 -13.82
CA ARG A 36 3.33 8.99 -14.70
C ARG A 36 4.68 8.76 -14.05
N LEU A 37 5.18 7.54 -14.15
CA LEU A 37 6.58 7.24 -13.83
C LEU A 37 7.51 8.03 -14.77
N GLY A 38 8.68 8.41 -14.26
CA GLY A 38 9.78 8.96 -15.01
C GLY A 38 10.38 7.95 -15.98
N PRO A 39 11.43 8.33 -16.71
CA PRO A 39 12.02 7.49 -17.76
C PRO A 39 12.85 6.31 -17.23
N ASP A 40 13.30 6.34 -15.97
CA ASP A 40 14.15 5.29 -15.39
C ASP A 40 13.70 4.92 -13.96
N PRO A 41 12.50 4.30 -13.81
CA PRO A 41 11.97 3.98 -12.49
C PRO A 41 12.77 2.86 -11.83
N ALA A 42 12.89 2.92 -10.50
CA ALA A 42 13.56 1.88 -9.74
C ALA A 42 12.80 0.55 -9.86
N LEU A 43 13.52 -0.51 -10.23
CA LEU A 43 12.94 -1.83 -10.40
C LEU A 43 13.27 -2.75 -9.22
N GLY A 44 12.28 -3.54 -8.82
CA GLY A 44 12.44 -4.68 -7.91
C GLY A 44 11.47 -5.79 -8.23
N GLY A 45 11.38 -6.79 -7.35
CA GLY A 45 10.49 -7.93 -7.54
C GLY A 45 11.13 -9.26 -7.17
N GLY A 46 10.66 -10.32 -7.81
CA GLY A 46 11.19 -11.66 -7.59
C GLY A 46 10.45 -12.76 -8.35
N ARG A 47 11.00 -13.97 -8.30
CA ARG A 47 10.48 -15.16 -8.99
C ARG A 47 9.77 -16.10 -8.02
N TYR A 48 8.76 -16.80 -8.52
CA TYR A 48 8.18 -17.94 -7.82
C TYR A 48 8.97 -19.22 -8.14
N THR A 49 9.09 -20.13 -7.18
CA THR A 49 9.74 -21.43 -7.43
C THR A 49 8.96 -22.33 -8.40
N SER A 50 7.68 -22.04 -8.61
CA SER A 50 6.82 -22.70 -9.61
C SER A 50 6.95 -22.10 -11.03
N GLY A 51 7.75 -21.05 -11.22
CA GLY A 51 7.87 -20.30 -12.49
C GLY A 51 7.15 -18.95 -12.46
N GLY A 52 7.51 -18.06 -13.38
CA GLY A 52 7.03 -16.67 -13.40
C GLY A 52 7.54 -15.81 -12.24
N GLY A 53 6.93 -14.64 -12.05
CA GLY A 53 7.33 -13.69 -11.03
C GLY A 53 6.62 -12.34 -11.10
N ILE A 54 7.06 -11.45 -10.22
CA ILE A 54 6.56 -10.09 -10.07
C ILE A 54 7.68 -9.10 -10.41
N THR A 55 7.32 -8.01 -11.07
CA THR A 55 8.14 -6.79 -11.18
C THR A 55 7.39 -5.65 -10.52
N VAL A 56 8.10 -4.82 -9.77
CA VAL A 56 7.62 -3.53 -9.27
C VAL A 56 8.50 -2.44 -9.86
N ALA A 57 7.88 -1.39 -10.38
CA ALA A 57 8.55 -0.18 -10.84
C ALA A 57 8.07 1.01 -10.02
N THR A 58 9.00 1.81 -9.48
CA THR A 58 8.65 2.92 -8.60
C THR A 58 9.54 4.14 -8.77
N ASP A 59 8.94 5.31 -8.58
CA ASP A 59 9.62 6.59 -8.45
C ASP A 59 9.23 7.28 -7.15
N ILE A 60 10.07 8.24 -6.77
CA ILE A 60 9.77 9.20 -5.71
C ILE A 60 9.70 10.61 -6.29
N ARG A 61 8.86 11.45 -5.68
CA ARG A 61 8.79 12.88 -5.99
C ARG A 61 8.35 13.70 -4.79
N GLU A 62 8.55 15.00 -4.88
CA GLU A 62 8.09 15.96 -3.89
C GLU A 62 6.59 16.20 -4.05
N GLN A 63 5.87 16.27 -2.93
CA GLN A 63 4.48 16.71 -2.85
C GLN A 63 4.24 17.41 -1.51
N ASN A 64 4.04 18.73 -1.54
CA ASN A 64 3.71 19.56 -0.36
C ASN A 64 4.70 19.41 0.81
N GLY A 65 6.00 19.44 0.53
CA GLY A 65 7.12 19.26 1.45
C GLY A 65 7.40 17.81 1.84
N ARG A 66 6.69 16.82 1.27
CA ARG A 66 6.80 15.40 1.65
C ARG A 66 7.25 14.54 0.48
N THR A 67 7.82 13.38 0.80
CA THR A 67 8.16 12.36 -0.21
C THR A 67 6.91 11.57 -0.58
N MET A 68 6.51 11.65 -1.85
CA MET A 68 5.47 10.82 -2.44
C MET A 68 6.12 9.66 -3.20
N VAL A 69 5.58 8.45 -3.00
CA VAL A 69 5.99 7.23 -3.69
C VAL A 69 4.94 6.90 -4.72
N CYS A 70 5.34 6.74 -5.97
CA CYS A 70 4.48 6.31 -7.07
C CYS A 70 4.98 4.98 -7.62
N GLY A 71 4.08 4.04 -7.90
CA GLY A 71 4.49 2.78 -8.51
C GLY A 71 3.41 2.03 -9.28
N VAL A 72 3.90 1.10 -10.08
CA VAL A 72 3.13 0.04 -10.74
C VAL A 72 3.76 -1.30 -10.42
N TRP A 73 3.00 -2.37 -10.59
CA TRP A 73 3.51 -3.73 -10.56
C TRP A 73 2.99 -4.53 -11.74
N ALA A 74 3.70 -5.58 -12.10
CA ALA A 74 3.31 -6.51 -13.13
C ALA A 74 3.62 -7.94 -12.71
N GLN A 75 2.94 -8.89 -13.31
CA GLN A 75 3.17 -10.32 -13.17
C GLN A 75 3.47 -10.97 -14.51
N SER A 76 4.20 -12.10 -14.48
CA SER A 76 4.50 -12.86 -15.69
C SER A 76 3.26 -13.33 -16.43
N ARG A 77 3.28 -13.27 -17.77
CA ARG A 77 2.18 -13.81 -18.60
C ARG A 77 2.05 -15.33 -18.47
N GLN A 78 3.17 -16.02 -18.26
CA GLN A 78 3.22 -17.46 -18.02
C GLN A 78 3.42 -17.72 -16.52
N GLN A 79 2.38 -17.42 -15.73
CA GLN A 79 2.37 -17.70 -14.30
C GLN A 79 1.80 -19.11 -14.05
N SER A 80 2.39 -19.84 -13.11
CA SER A 80 1.82 -21.11 -12.65
C SER A 80 0.48 -20.87 -11.96
N THR A 81 -0.51 -21.74 -12.20
CA THR A 81 -1.83 -21.66 -11.56
C THR A 81 -1.77 -21.73 -10.04
N LEU A 82 -0.75 -22.39 -9.48
CA LEU A 82 -0.49 -22.50 -8.03
C LEU A 82 -0.21 -21.14 -7.35
N THR A 83 0.07 -20.12 -8.16
CA THR A 83 0.47 -18.78 -7.72
C THR A 83 -0.48 -17.70 -8.24
N ASN A 84 -1.62 -18.07 -8.81
CA ASN A 84 -2.66 -17.12 -9.15
C ASN A 84 -3.28 -16.56 -7.86
N GLY A 85 -3.44 -15.24 -7.77
CA GLY A 85 -4.07 -14.59 -6.62
C GLY A 85 -3.17 -14.45 -5.38
N VAL A 86 -1.88 -14.79 -5.46
CA VAL A 86 -0.94 -14.64 -4.34
C VAL A 86 -0.29 -13.26 -4.28
N GLU A 87 -0.47 -12.44 -5.31
CA GLU A 87 0.05 -11.08 -5.40
C GLU A 87 -0.30 -10.20 -4.20
N PRO A 88 -1.50 -10.24 -3.57
CA PRO A 88 -1.80 -9.34 -2.47
C PRO A 88 -0.95 -9.67 -1.24
N LYS A 89 -0.64 -10.96 -1.04
CA LYS A 89 0.25 -11.43 0.02
C LYS A 89 1.69 -10.97 -0.24
N VAL A 90 2.19 -11.18 -1.46
CA VAL A 90 3.56 -10.82 -1.86
C VAL A 90 3.77 -9.31 -1.77
N LEU A 91 2.92 -8.53 -2.45
CA LEU A 91 3.01 -7.07 -2.48
C LEU A 91 2.69 -6.44 -1.13
N GLY A 92 1.76 -7.01 -0.36
CA GLY A 92 1.41 -6.53 0.99
C GLY A 92 2.58 -6.58 1.98
N SER A 93 3.51 -7.51 1.78
CA SER A 93 4.74 -7.60 2.60
C SER A 93 5.90 -6.72 2.13
N GLY A 94 5.75 -6.08 0.97
CA GLY A 94 6.79 -5.27 0.35
C GLY A 94 6.96 -3.89 0.98
N ASN A 95 8.06 -3.22 0.66
CA ASN A 95 8.32 -1.83 1.02
C ASN A 95 9.16 -1.11 -0.03
N VAL A 96 9.09 0.22 -0.01
CA VAL A 96 9.99 1.11 -0.75
C VAL A 96 10.78 1.92 0.26
N SER A 97 12.08 2.03 0.04
CA SER A 97 13.01 2.74 0.91
C SER A 97 13.91 3.70 0.14
N LEU A 98 14.41 4.75 0.79
CA LEU A 98 15.39 5.68 0.22
C LEU A 98 16.54 5.84 1.21
N GLY A 99 17.76 5.45 0.80
CA GLY A 99 18.92 5.49 1.71
C GLY A 99 18.79 4.65 2.98
N GLY A 100 18.02 3.56 2.94
CA GLY A 100 17.78 2.70 4.11
C GLY A 100 16.60 3.12 4.98
N GLU A 101 16.03 4.32 4.80
CA GLU A 101 14.80 4.74 5.46
C GLU A 101 13.58 4.21 4.70
N THR A 102 12.63 3.58 5.38
CA THR A 102 11.40 3.07 4.75
C THR A 102 10.44 4.23 4.49
N LEU A 103 10.06 4.44 3.22
CA LEU A 103 9.08 5.45 2.83
C LEU A 103 7.65 4.94 3.00
N VAL A 104 7.39 3.73 2.50
CA VAL A 104 6.06 3.10 2.53
C VAL A 104 6.17 1.59 2.76
N ARG A 105 5.15 1.02 3.40
CA ARG A 105 4.98 -0.43 3.62
C ARG A 105 3.69 -0.89 2.99
N GLY A 106 3.70 -2.07 2.40
CA GLY A 106 2.60 -2.59 1.62
C GLY A 106 2.52 -1.88 0.27
N LEU A 107 2.62 -2.65 -0.82
CA LEU A 107 2.69 -2.12 -2.18
C LEU A 107 1.34 -2.25 -2.91
N LEU A 108 0.26 -2.54 -2.19
CA LEU A 108 -1.08 -2.77 -2.77
C LEU A 108 -1.75 -1.51 -3.33
N PHE A 109 -1.22 -0.32 -3.01
CA PHE A 109 -1.67 0.93 -3.63
C PHE A 109 -1.17 1.07 -5.08
N MET A 110 -0.18 0.28 -5.48
CA MET A 110 0.38 0.32 -6.83
C MET A 110 -0.57 -0.36 -7.81
N ARG A 111 -0.65 0.20 -9.01
CA ARG A 111 -1.52 -0.32 -10.07
C ARG A 111 -0.89 -1.54 -10.75
N GLU A 112 -1.69 -2.55 -11.03
CA GLU A 112 -1.27 -3.62 -11.94
C GLU A 112 -1.21 -3.08 -13.37
N VAL A 113 -0.14 -3.41 -14.09
CA VAL A 113 0.02 -3.15 -15.52
C VAL A 113 0.51 -4.40 -16.25
N PRO A 114 0.30 -4.51 -17.58
CA PRO A 114 0.87 -5.61 -18.34
C PRO A 114 2.40 -5.64 -18.24
N PRO A 115 3.04 -6.83 -18.26
CA PRO A 115 4.49 -6.93 -18.27
C PRO A 115 5.05 -6.39 -19.60
N VAL A 116 6.03 -5.49 -19.45
CA VAL A 116 6.73 -4.78 -20.53
C VAL A 116 8.22 -4.74 -20.23
N ALA A 117 9.04 -4.43 -21.24
CA ALA A 117 10.49 -4.31 -21.10
C ALA A 117 10.90 -3.02 -20.33
N ASP A 118 10.09 -1.97 -20.47
CA ASP A 118 10.29 -0.67 -19.83
C ASP A 118 8.96 -0.17 -19.25
N TYR A 119 9.01 0.25 -17.98
CA TYR A 119 7.84 0.76 -17.25
C TYR A 119 7.77 2.30 -17.22
N GLY A 120 8.75 2.99 -17.81
CA GLY A 120 8.77 4.44 -17.90
C GLY A 120 7.48 5.01 -18.49
N GLY A 121 7.00 6.12 -17.94
CA GLY A 121 5.76 6.77 -18.37
C GLY A 121 4.45 6.05 -17.98
N SER A 122 4.52 4.87 -17.32
CA SER A 122 3.34 4.15 -16.85
C SER A 122 2.53 4.98 -15.85
N GLU A 123 1.20 4.88 -15.93
CA GLU A 123 0.30 5.55 -15.01
C GLU A 123 0.29 4.81 -13.67
N ALA A 124 0.91 5.41 -12.65
CA ALA A 124 1.16 4.83 -11.35
C ALA A 124 0.15 5.26 -10.29
N GLY A 125 -0.10 4.38 -9.33
CA GLY A 125 -0.74 4.73 -8.07
C GLY A 125 0.28 5.34 -7.12
N CYS A 126 -0.08 6.42 -6.43
CA CYS A 126 0.83 7.13 -5.54
C CYS A 126 0.28 7.28 -4.12
N ILE A 127 1.19 7.34 -3.16
CA ILE A 127 0.90 7.64 -1.76
C ILE A 127 1.97 8.57 -1.19
N VAL A 128 1.56 9.52 -0.36
CA VAL A 128 2.47 10.43 0.35
C VAL A 128 2.96 9.73 1.62
N SER A 129 4.28 9.69 1.80
CA SER A 129 4.90 9.20 3.04
C SER A 129 5.02 10.29 4.09
N ASP A 130 5.25 9.89 5.34
CA ASP A 130 5.51 10.82 6.43
C ASP A 130 6.89 11.51 6.33
N ARG A 131 7.79 11.00 5.48
CA ARG A 131 9.14 11.54 5.35
C ARG A 131 9.11 12.91 4.66
N VAL A 132 9.78 13.89 5.26
CA VAL A 132 9.99 15.22 4.67
C VAL A 132 10.90 15.09 3.46
N TRP A 133 10.56 15.77 2.37
CA TRP A 133 11.41 15.85 1.18
C TRP A 133 12.70 16.62 1.48
N GLN A 134 13.85 16.09 1.07
CA GLN A 134 15.15 16.74 1.23
C GLN A 134 15.72 17.13 -0.14
N ALA A 135 16.51 18.21 -0.15
CA ALA A 135 17.24 18.60 -1.34
C ALA A 135 18.17 17.44 -1.78
N GLY A 136 18.13 17.10 -3.07
CA GLY A 136 18.90 15.99 -3.64
C GLY A 136 18.23 14.62 -3.58
N ASP A 137 17.03 14.49 -2.97
CA ASP A 137 16.29 13.23 -3.03
C ASP A 137 15.85 12.86 -4.46
N ASP A 138 15.69 13.84 -5.35
CA ASP A 138 15.41 13.64 -6.77
C ASP A 138 16.51 12.89 -7.51
N ALA A 139 17.76 13.00 -7.05
CA ALA A 139 18.91 12.33 -7.63
C ALA A 139 19.16 10.93 -7.02
N ARG A 140 18.32 10.48 -6.08
CA ARG A 140 18.51 9.22 -5.35
C ARG A 140 17.52 8.17 -5.83
N GLN A 141 18.03 6.98 -6.11
CA GLN A 141 17.17 5.86 -6.50
C GLN A 141 16.50 5.23 -5.26
N PRO A 142 15.16 5.13 -5.23
CA PRO A 142 14.48 4.32 -4.23
C PRO A 142 14.79 2.83 -4.42
N VAL A 143 14.66 2.04 -3.36
CA VAL A 143 14.89 0.59 -3.37
C VAL A 143 13.61 -0.12 -2.97
N VAL A 144 13.12 -0.97 -3.87
CA VAL A 144 12.00 -1.88 -3.61
C VAL A 144 12.51 -3.15 -2.95
N ARG A 145 11.88 -3.56 -1.85
CA ARG A 145 12.17 -4.83 -1.18
C ARG A 145 10.90 -5.61 -0.95
N ILE A 146 10.89 -6.87 -1.38
CA ILE A 146 9.84 -7.85 -1.08
C ILE A 146 10.53 -9.02 -0.38
N PRO A 147 10.11 -9.42 0.83
CA PRO A 147 10.75 -10.52 1.53
C PRO A 147 10.49 -11.86 0.84
N ARG A 148 11.44 -12.78 1.00
CA ARG A 148 11.22 -14.20 0.69
C ARG A 148 10.08 -14.71 1.57
N GLN A 149 9.14 -15.44 0.97
CA GLN A 149 8.02 -15.99 1.71
C GLN A 149 7.43 -17.21 1.01
N GLN A 150 6.81 -18.08 1.81
CA GLN A 150 5.99 -19.17 1.33
C GLN A 150 4.66 -18.60 0.83
N VAL A 151 4.31 -18.87 -0.44
CA VAL A 151 3.09 -18.34 -1.07
C VAL A 151 2.02 -19.39 -1.29
N HIS A 152 2.41 -20.66 -1.41
CA HIS A 152 1.49 -21.77 -1.60
C HIS A 152 2.01 -23.01 -0.86
N VAL A 153 1.09 -23.75 -0.26
CA VAL A 153 1.33 -25.10 0.24
C VAL A 153 0.16 -25.95 -0.16
N GLU A 154 0.45 -27.06 -0.80
CA GLU A 154 -0.48 -28.13 -1.06
C GLU A 154 0.11 -29.42 -0.49
N GLY A 155 -0.74 -30.28 0.05
CA GLY A 155 -0.27 -31.56 0.56
C GLY A 155 -1.38 -32.57 0.72
N ASP A 156 -1.01 -33.84 0.56
CA ASP A 156 -1.85 -35.02 0.74
C ASP A 156 -1.07 -36.12 1.49
N GLU A 157 -1.64 -37.32 1.58
CA GLU A 157 -0.99 -38.47 2.23
C GLU A 157 0.33 -38.89 1.55
N GLY A 158 0.60 -38.44 0.32
CA GLY A 158 1.79 -38.75 -0.48
C GLY A 158 2.89 -37.69 -0.46
N GLY A 159 2.66 -36.49 0.09
CA GLY A 159 3.69 -35.47 0.27
C GLY A 159 3.19 -34.02 0.31
N HIS A 160 4.15 -33.09 0.31
CA HIS A 160 3.88 -31.65 0.34
C HIS A 160 4.60 -30.92 -0.80
N LEU A 161 3.85 -30.11 -1.55
CA LEU A 161 4.36 -29.13 -2.49
C LEU A 161 4.36 -27.74 -1.83
N VAL A 162 5.53 -27.11 -1.78
CA VAL A 162 5.67 -25.76 -1.22
C VAL A 162 6.23 -24.82 -2.29
N VAL A 163 5.50 -23.74 -2.58
CA VAL A 163 5.96 -22.68 -3.49
C VAL A 163 6.42 -21.47 -2.68
N TYR A 164 7.60 -20.96 -3.03
CA TYR A 164 8.19 -19.76 -2.44
C TYR A 164 8.27 -18.64 -3.46
N PHE A 165 8.09 -17.41 -2.99
CA PHE A 165 8.57 -16.21 -3.66
C PHE A 165 10.03 -15.93 -3.23
N LYS A 166 10.91 -15.66 -4.19
CA LYS A 166 12.33 -15.34 -3.97
C LYS A 166 12.65 -13.95 -4.53
N PRO A 167 13.23 -13.02 -3.74
CA PRO A 167 13.56 -11.68 -4.21
C PRO A 167 14.82 -11.69 -5.09
N THR A 168 14.63 -11.99 -6.36
CA THR A 168 15.70 -12.12 -7.37
C THR A 168 15.81 -10.90 -8.29
N GLY A 169 15.12 -9.81 -7.97
CA GLY A 169 14.93 -8.67 -8.88
C GLY A 169 13.70 -8.82 -9.78
N PRO A 170 13.49 -7.88 -10.73
CA PRO A 170 12.30 -7.87 -11.59
C PRO A 170 12.18 -9.16 -12.41
N ALA A 171 10.96 -9.71 -12.50
CA ALA A 171 10.71 -11.01 -13.12
C ALA A 171 9.41 -11.14 -13.94
N ALA A 172 8.58 -10.10 -14.03
CA ALA A 172 7.33 -10.18 -14.79
C ALA A 172 7.54 -10.26 -16.32
N GLY A 173 8.59 -9.63 -16.84
CA GLY A 173 8.93 -9.62 -18.28
C GLY A 173 10.13 -10.49 -18.65
N ALA A 174 10.77 -11.14 -17.68
CA ALA A 174 11.95 -11.95 -17.93
C ALA A 174 11.54 -13.30 -18.55
N PRO A 175 12.24 -13.78 -19.60
CA PRO A 175 12.09 -15.16 -20.05
C PRO A 175 12.48 -16.18 -18.97
#